data_AF-A0A150HSV4-F1
#
_entry.id   AF-A0A150HSV4-F1
#
_cell.length_a   1.000
_cell.length_b   1.000
_cell.length_c   1.000
_cell.angle_alpha   90.00
_cell.angle_beta   90.00
_cell.angle_gamma   90.00
#
_symmetry.space_group_name_H-M   'P 1'
#
loop_
_entity.id
_entity.type
_entity.pdbx_description
1 polymer ?
#
loop_
_entity_poly.entity_id
_entity_poly.type
_entity_poly.pdbx_seq_one_letter_code
_entity_poly.pdbx_strand_id
1 'polypeptide(L)'
;MSFAALFWSLAAVMQGCMLSQFGQKHLKYDGLNQNLKRVLPWLTVLFLVLSLLMNCHYEGPSVGPLTWLFVILTTAFFLQVLSFYLFRKYFILIWFGSIIFAFIFTALELLAFI
;
A
#
# COMPACT_ATOMS: atom_id res chain seq x y z
N MET A 1 1.46 -11.46 11.40
CA MET A 1 1.20 -10.29 10.54
C MET A 1 1.65 -10.61 9.14
N SER A 2 0.71 -10.58 8.20
CA SER A 2 1.00 -10.82 6.78
C SER A 2 1.89 -9.69 6.22
N PHE A 3 3.04 -10.06 5.67
CA PHE A 3 3.93 -9.12 4.97
C PHE A 3 3.29 -8.69 3.65
N ALA A 4 2.59 -9.61 2.96
CA ALA A 4 1.81 -9.28 1.78
C ALA A 4 0.80 -8.17 2.09
N ALA A 5 0.06 -8.30 3.19
CA ALA A 5 -0.88 -7.29 3.64
C ALA A 5 -0.20 -5.94 3.93
N LEU A 6 0.96 -5.94 4.59
CA LEU A 6 1.73 -4.72 4.84
C LEU A 6 2.11 -4.00 3.55
N PHE A 7 2.66 -4.71 2.56
CA PHE A 7 3.09 -4.09 1.30
C PHE A 7 1.91 -3.62 0.44
N TRP A 8 0.78 -4.35 0.44
CA TRP A 8 -0.45 -3.89 -0.20
C TRP A 8 -1.00 -2.61 0.45
N SER A 9 -1.02 -2.55 1.79
CA SER A 9 -1.41 -1.34 2.53
C SER A 9 -0.46 -0.18 2.29
N LEU A 10 0.85 -0.44 2.27
CA LEU A 10 1.87 0.59 1.99
C LEU A 10 1.69 1.18 0.60
N ALA A 11 1.53 0.32 -0.42
CA ALA A 11 1.26 0.75 -1.78
C ALA A 11 -0.03 1.60 -1.86
N ALA A 12 -1.09 1.20 -1.15
CA ALA A 12 -2.35 1.94 -1.11
C ALA A 12 -2.20 3.34 -0.47
N VAL A 13 -1.56 3.44 0.70
CA VAL A 13 -1.39 4.71 1.42
C VAL A 13 -0.44 5.64 0.67
N MET A 14 0.63 5.12 0.07
CA MET A 14 1.52 5.89 -0.80
C MET A 14 0.78 6.43 -2.04
N GLN A 15 -0.10 5.62 -2.64
CA GLN A 15 -0.93 6.03 -3.77
C GLN A 15 -1.95 7.11 -3.36
N GLY A 16 -2.56 6.98 -2.19
CA GLY A 16 -3.40 8.03 -1.59
C GLY A 16 -2.64 9.35 -1.40
N CYS A 17 -1.39 9.28 -0.95
CA CYS A 17 -0.52 10.45 -0.85
C CYS A 17 -0.28 11.11 -2.22
N MET A 18 0.02 10.33 -3.27
CA MET A 18 0.21 10.87 -4.63
C MET A 18 -1.07 11.45 -5.24
N LEU A 19 -2.24 10.94 -4.85
CA LEU A 19 -3.53 11.49 -5.27
C LEU A 19 -3.90 12.77 -4.52
N SER A 20 -3.42 12.95 -3.29
CA SER A 20 -3.70 14.14 -2.49
C SER A 20 -3.12 15.42 -3.11
N GLN A 21 -3.81 16.54 -2.94
CA GLN A 21 -3.34 17.85 -3.41
C GLN A 21 -1.98 18.22 -2.78
N PHE A 22 -1.77 17.84 -1.51
CA PHE A 22 -0.51 18.04 -0.81
C PHE A 22 0.63 17.26 -1.46
N GLY A 23 0.44 15.96 -1.71
CA GLY A 23 1.45 15.12 -2.35
C GLY A 23 1.78 15.59 -3.76
N GLN A 24 0.78 15.96 -4.57
CA GLN A 24 0.99 16.46 -5.94
C GLN A 24 1.86 17.72 -5.95
N LYS A 25 1.59 18.68 -5.06
CA LYS A 25 2.36 19.93 -4.96
C LYS A 25 3.81 19.69 -4.55
N HIS A 26 4.04 18.79 -3.60
CA HIS A 26 5.37 18.54 -3.04
C HIS A 26 6.22 17.58 -3.88
N LEU A 27 5.58 16.64 -4.58
CA LEU A 27 6.24 15.70 -5.48
C LEU A 27 6.42 16.25 -6.90
N LYS A 28 5.90 17.46 -7.18
CA LYS A 28 5.95 18.15 -8.49
C LYS A 28 5.44 17.29 -9.64
N TYR A 29 4.38 16.52 -9.39
CA TYR A 29 3.73 15.70 -10.42
C TYR A 29 2.74 16.55 -11.22
N ASP A 30 3.25 17.48 -12.02
CA ASP A 30 2.42 18.30 -12.92
C ASP A 30 1.77 17.48 -14.05
N GLY A 31 2.27 16.26 -14.29
CA GLY A 31 1.89 15.40 -15.41
C GLY A 31 1.14 14.12 -15.04
N LEU A 32 0.55 13.99 -13.85
CA LEU A 32 -0.27 12.80 -13.56
C LEU A 32 -1.53 12.84 -14.46
N ASN A 33 -1.47 12.08 -15.56
CA ASN A 33 -2.48 12.04 -16.62
C ASN A 33 -3.89 11.95 -16.02
N GLN A 34 -4.83 12.78 -16.49
CA GLN A 34 -6.20 12.85 -15.95
C GLN A 34 -6.90 11.48 -15.95
N ASN A 35 -6.60 10.64 -16.95
CA ASN A 35 -7.10 9.27 -17.01
C ASN A 35 -6.53 8.40 -15.87
N LEU A 36 -5.25 8.55 -15.54
CA LEU A 36 -4.61 7.86 -14.42
C LEU A 36 -5.23 8.30 -13.09
N LYS A 37 -5.46 9.61 -12.89
CA LYS A 37 -6.13 10.16 -11.70
C LYS A 37 -7.52 9.57 -11.44
N ARG A 38 -8.22 9.13 -12.50
CA ARG A 38 -9.55 8.50 -12.39
C ARG A 38 -9.47 7.02 -11.99
N VAL A 39 -8.42 6.32 -12.40
CA VAL A 39 -8.24 4.87 -12.15
C VAL A 39 -7.53 4.60 -10.82
N LEU A 40 -6.57 5.44 -10.44
CA LEU A 40 -5.78 5.27 -9.22
C LEU A 40 -6.63 5.15 -7.93
N PRO A 41 -7.71 5.92 -7.73
CA PRO A 41 -8.54 5.76 -6.52
C PRO A 41 -9.15 4.36 -6.41
N TRP A 42 -9.63 3.80 -7.53
CA TRP A 42 -10.17 2.44 -7.56
C TRP A 42 -9.10 1.40 -7.27
N LEU A 43 -7.89 1.58 -7.82
CA LEU A 43 -6.74 0.72 -7.49
C LEU A 43 -6.35 0.82 -6.02
N THR A 44 -6.44 2.00 -5.40
CA THR A 44 -6.15 2.18 -3.97
C THR A 44 -7.12 1.37 -3.11
N VAL A 45 -8.42 1.41 -3.43
CA VAL A 45 -9.43 0.60 -2.74
C VAL A 45 -9.14 -0.88 -2.93
N LEU A 46 -8.81 -1.30 -4.16
CA LEU A 46 -8.46 -2.69 -4.46
C LEU A 46 -7.25 -3.16 -3.63
N PHE A 47 -6.20 -2.35 -3.51
CA PHE A 47 -5.02 -2.68 -2.71
C PHE A 47 -5.35 -2.79 -1.21
N LEU A 48 -6.21 -1.93 -0.68
CA LEU A 48 -6.68 -2.05 0.70
C LEU A 48 -7.50 -3.32 0.93
N VAL A 49 -8.37 -3.69 0.00
CA VAL A 49 -9.16 -4.93 0.07
C VAL A 49 -8.24 -6.15 0.01
N LEU A 50 -7.28 -6.20 -0.92
CA LEU A 50 -6.29 -7.28 -0.98
C LEU A 50 -5.47 -7.37 0.30
N SER A 51 -5.06 -6.23 0.85
CA SER A 51 -4.34 -6.17 2.12
C SER A 51 -5.14 -6.79 3.26
N LEU A 52 -6.43 -6.42 3.39
CA LEU A 52 -7.31 -6.97 4.41
C LEU A 52 -7.51 -8.47 4.24
N LEU A 53 -7.78 -8.92 3.00
CA LEU A 53 -7.98 -10.34 2.70
C LEU A 53 -6.76 -11.18 3.05
N MET A 54 -5.56 -10.74 2.68
CA MET A 54 -4.32 -11.45 2.99
C MET A 54 -4.09 -11.55 4.50
N ASN A 55 -4.35 -10.47 5.26
CA ASN A 55 -4.19 -10.53 6.70
C ASN A 55 -5.24 -11.40 7.40
N CYS A 56 -6.49 -11.35 6.94
CA CYS A 56 -7.55 -12.22 7.43
C CYS A 56 -7.29 -13.69 7.11
N HIS A 57 -6.64 -13.98 5.98
CA HIS A 57 -6.22 -15.33 5.65
C HIS A 57 -5.10 -15.82 6.57
N TYR A 58 -4.11 -14.98 6.85
CA TYR A 58 -2.95 -15.33 7.67
C TYR A 58 -3.27 -15.45 9.17
N GLU A 59 -3.99 -14.48 9.75
CA GLU A 59 -4.27 -14.44 11.19
C GLU A 59 -5.67 -15.00 11.56
N GLY A 60 -6.50 -15.27 10.56
CA GLY A 60 -7.88 -15.71 10.73
C GLY A 60 -8.89 -14.55 10.77
N PRO A 61 -10.17 -14.82 10.46
CA PRO A 61 -11.18 -13.78 10.25
C PRO A 61 -11.59 -13.02 11.52
N SER A 62 -11.35 -13.59 12.71
CA SER A 62 -11.73 -12.96 13.98
C SER A 62 -10.75 -11.88 14.44
N VAL A 63 -9.45 -12.07 14.22
CA VAL A 63 -8.39 -11.15 14.68
C VAL A 63 -7.79 -10.33 13.53
N GLY A 64 -7.83 -10.87 12.31
CA GLY A 64 -7.25 -10.25 11.11
C GLY A 64 -7.73 -8.83 10.81
N PRO A 65 -9.03 -8.50 10.92
CA PRO A 65 -9.50 -7.13 10.69
C PRO A 65 -8.95 -6.14 11.72
N LEU A 66 -8.82 -6.56 12.99
CA LEU A 66 -8.35 -5.71 14.07
C LEU A 66 -6.86 -5.40 13.90
N THR A 67 -6.05 -6.43 13.66
CA THR A 67 -4.60 -6.29 13.47
C THR A 67 -4.29 -5.58 12.14
N TRP A 68 -5.11 -5.79 11.10
CA TRP A 68 -5.01 -5.04 9.86
C TRP A 68 -5.18 -3.54 10.10
N LEU A 69 -6.22 -3.13 10.82
CA LEU A 69 -6.52 -1.72 11.05
C LEU A 69 -5.50 -1.07 11.99
N PHE A 70 -5.17 -1.72 13.11
CA PHE A 70 -4.34 -1.10 14.16
C PHE A 70 -2.84 -1.29 13.99
N VAL A 71 -2.39 -2.33 13.29
CA VAL A 71 -0.97 -2.64 13.13
C VAL A 71 -0.53 -2.45 11.69
N ILE A 72 -1.25 -3.04 10.72
CA ILE A 72 -0.83 -2.98 9.31
C ILE A 72 -0.99 -1.59 8.74
N LEU A 73 -2.18 -1.02 8.85
CA LEU A 73 -2.50 0.27 8.26
C LEU A 73 -1.68 1.40 8.92
N THR A 74 -1.51 1.35 10.24
CA THR A 74 -0.71 2.32 10.98
C THR A 74 0.77 2.24 10.60
N THR A 75 1.34 1.03 10.53
CA THR A 75 2.74 0.83 10.11
C THR A 75 2.96 1.30 8.67
N ALA A 76 2.04 0.96 7.75
CA ALA A 76 2.07 1.41 6.37
C ALA A 76 2.01 2.95 6.26
N PHE A 77 1.18 3.60 7.09
CA PHE A 77 1.11 5.05 7.16
C PHE A 77 2.43 5.68 7.60
N PHE A 78 3.05 5.18 8.68
CA PHE A 78 4.35 5.69 9.13
C PHE A 78 5.46 5.48 8.10
N LEU A 79 5.51 4.31 7.46
CA LEU A 79 6.46 4.04 6.38
C LEU A 79 6.24 4.95 5.16
N GLN A 80 4.98 5.25 4.81
CA GLN A 80 4.66 6.21 3.76
C GLN A 80 5.13 7.62 4.12
N VAL A 81 4.87 8.07 5.34
CA VAL A 81 5.33 9.38 5.85
C VAL A 81 6.86 9.45 5.79
N LEU A 82 7.56 8.45 6.34
CA LEU A 82 9.02 8.38 6.30
C LEU A 82 9.55 8.45 4.87
N SER A 83 8.95 7.66 3.97
CA SER A 83 9.33 7.63 2.54
C SER A 83 9.12 8.97 1.86
N PHE A 84 8.04 9.69 2.20
CA PHE A 84 7.71 10.99 1.63
C PHE A 84 8.68 12.10 2.07
N TYR A 85 9.09 12.11 3.34
CA TYR A 85 9.99 13.13 3.87
C TYR A 85 11.46 12.83 3.56
N LEU A 86 11.92 11.60 3.75
CA LEU A 86 13.33 11.23 3.65
C LEU A 86 13.74 10.87 2.20
N PHE A 87 12.85 10.16 1.47
CA PHE A 87 13.15 9.59 0.16
C PHE A 87 12.27 10.18 -0.95
N ARG A 88 11.93 11.47 -0.86
CA ARG A 88 11.01 12.13 -1.80
C ARG A 88 11.35 11.89 -3.27
N LYS A 89 12.65 11.93 -3.64
CA LYS A 89 13.12 11.68 -5.00
C LYS A 89 12.83 10.26 -5.50
N TYR A 90 12.85 9.28 -4.58
CA TYR A 90 12.65 7.86 -4.87
C TYR A 90 11.22 7.41 -4.54
N PHE A 91 10.29 8.32 -4.24
CA PHE A 91 8.96 7.98 -3.73
C PHE A 91 8.17 7.06 -4.68
N ILE A 92 8.17 7.36 -5.99
CA ILE A 92 7.56 6.47 -7.01
C ILE A 92 8.26 5.12 -7.07
N LEU A 93 9.59 5.09 -6.98
CA LEU A 93 10.36 3.86 -7.05
C LEU A 93 10.04 2.96 -5.84
N ILE A 94 9.94 3.54 -4.65
CA ILE A 94 9.52 2.85 -3.42
C ILE A 94 8.07 2.35 -3.58
N TRP A 95 7.17 3.15 -4.15
CA TRP A 95 5.80 2.70 -4.41
C TRP A 95 5.74 1.51 -5.38
N PHE A 96 6.43 1.56 -6.52
CA PHE A 96 6.53 0.42 -7.44
C PHE A 96 7.17 -0.79 -6.77
N GLY A 97 8.23 -0.59 -6.00
CA GLY A 97 8.87 -1.64 -5.20
C GLY A 97 7.90 -2.27 -4.22
N SER A 98 7.06 -1.46 -3.56
CA SER A 98 6.04 -1.94 -2.63
C SER A 98 5.02 -2.84 -3.32
N ILE A 99 4.60 -2.50 -4.54
CA ILE A 99 3.70 -3.34 -5.34
C ILE A 99 4.37 -4.67 -5.70
N ILE A 100 5.63 -4.63 -6.17
CA ILE A 100 6.38 -5.85 -6.53
C ILE A 100 6.54 -6.76 -5.29
N PHE A 101 6.95 -6.20 -4.15
CA PHE A 101 7.05 -6.95 -2.91
C PHE A 101 5.70 -7.50 -2.46
N ALA A 102 4.61 -6.73 -2.60
CA ALA A 102 3.27 -7.22 -2.30
C ALA A 102 2.94 -8.48 -3.11
N PHE A 103 3.21 -8.50 -4.41
CA PHE A 103 3.01 -9.70 -5.24
C PHE A 103 3.89 -10.88 -4.82
N ILE A 104 5.20 -10.64 -4.58
CA ILE A 104 6.14 -11.69 -4.16
C ILE A 104 5.69 -12.32 -2.84
N PHE A 105 5.39 -11.51 -1.82
CA PHE A 105 4.95 -12.02 -0.53
C PHE A 105 3.55 -12.63 -0.59
N THR A 106 2.67 -12.13 -1.48
CA THR A 106 1.37 -12.78 -1.71
C THR A 106 1.57 -14.21 -2.20
N ALA A 107 2.42 -14.41 -3.20
CA ALA A 107 2.70 -15.75 -3.73
C ALA A 107 3.37 -16.67 -2.70
N LEU A 108 4.35 -16.14 -1.95
CA LEU A 108 5.04 -16.89 -0.90
C LEU A 108 4.10 -17.30 0.25
N GLU A 109 3.28 -16.36 0.73
CA GLU A 109 2.31 -16.66 1.78
C GLU A 109 1.24 -17.63 1.27
N LEU A 110 0.78 -17.54 0.02
CA LEU A 110 -0.17 -18.52 -0.49
C LEU A 110 0.43 -19.93 -0.62
N LEU A 111 1.69 -20.02 -1.03
CA LEU A 111 2.43 -21.29 -1.15
C LEU A 111 2.76 -21.92 0.20
N ALA A 112 3.02 -21.13 1.23
CA ALA A 112 3.36 -21.63 2.56
C ALA A 112 2.15 -22.25 3.31
N PHE A 113 0.93 -22.00 2.84
CA PHE A 113 -0.31 -22.51 3.43
C PHE A 113 -0.93 -23.69 2.64
N ILE A 114 -0.25 -24.18 1.59
CA ILE A 114 -0.57 -25.43 0.86
C ILE A 114 0.28 -26.57 1.43
#